data_AF-A0A957ZRR0-F1
#
_entry.id   AF-A0A957ZRR0-F1
#
_cell.length_a   1.000
_cell.length_b   1.000
_cell.length_c   1.000
_cell.angle_alpha   90.00
_cell.angle_beta   90.00
_cell.angle_gamma   90.00
#
_symmetry.space_group_name_H-M   'P 1'
#
loop_
_entity.id
_entity.type
_entity.pdbx_description
1 polymer ?
#
loop_
_entity_poly.entity_id
_entity_poly.type
_entity_poly.pdbx_seq_one_letter_code
_entity_poly.pdbx_strand_id
1 'polypeptide(L)' 'SLGAAQLHVARTVCRRAEREVTTLARTEGVGPYVLKYLNRLSDALFVMARYENLQQDVPEPLWRPGA' A
#
# COMPACT_ATOMS: atom_id res chain seq x y z
N SER A 1 9.42 1.49 13.04
CA SER A 1 9.98 0.14 13.27
C SER A 1 10.50 -0.49 11.97
N LEU A 2 11.11 -1.68 12.04
CA LEU A 2 11.41 -2.47 10.85
C LEU A 2 10.13 -3.03 10.17
N GLY A 3 9.15 -3.49 10.95
CA GLY A 3 7.91 -4.08 10.42
C GLY A 3 7.07 -3.07 9.65
N ALA A 4 6.86 -1.86 10.20
CA ALA A 4 6.19 -0.78 9.49
C ALA A 4 6.90 -0.38 8.20
N ALA A 5 8.24 -0.32 8.21
CA ALA A 5 9.02 -0.02 7.01
C ALA A 5 8.82 -1.09 5.92
N GLN A 6 8.84 -2.37 6.28
CA GLN A 6 8.56 -3.48 5.35
C GLN A 6 7.12 -3.41 4.81
N LEU A 7 6.14 -3.06 5.64
CA LEU A 7 4.75 -2.87 5.22
C LEU A 7 4.59 -1.69 4.25
N HIS A 8 5.33 -0.60 4.46
CA HIS A 8 5.38 0.50 3.50
C HIS A 8 6.03 0.11 2.17
N VAL A 9 7.10 -0.70 2.18
CA VAL A 9 7.68 -1.27 0.95
C VAL A 9 6.69 -2.18 0.24
N ALA A 10 6.00 -3.06 0.97
CA ALA A 10 4.96 -3.90 0.39
C ALA A 10 3.83 -3.06 -0.24
N ARG A 11 3.45 -1.94 0.38
CA ARG A 11 2.47 -0.99 -0.20
C ARG A 11 2.96 -0.42 -1.53
N THR A 12 4.22 -0.03 -1.67
CA THR A 12 4.72 0.52 -2.95
C THR A 12 4.76 -0.54 -4.04
N VAL A 13 5.09 -1.79 -3.70
CA VAL A 13 5.02 -2.94 -4.61
C VAL A 13 3.58 -3.21 -5.03
N CYS A 14 2.63 -3.21 -4.09
CA CYS A 14 1.20 -3.37 -4.39
C CYS A 14 0.67 -2.29 -5.34
N ARG A 15 1.08 -1.03 -5.12
CA ARG A 15 0.75 0.09 -6.03
C ARG A 15 1.38 -0.06 -7.41
N ARG A 16 2.57 -0.64 -7.50
CA ARG A 16 3.21 -0.94 -8.80
C ARG A 16 2.44 -2.04 -9.55
N ALA A 17 2.08 -3.12 -8.86
CA ALA A 17 1.22 -4.17 -9.42
C ALA A 17 -0.14 -3.60 -9.89
N GLU A 18 -0.77 -2.72 -9.11
CA GLU A 18 -2.02 -2.03 -9.50
C GLU A 18 -1.86 -1.30 -10.85
N ARG A 19 -0.75 -0.58 -11.05
CA ARG A 19 -0.46 0.13 -12.32
C ARG A 19 -0.20 -0.83 -13.47
N GLU A 20 0.58 -1.88 -13.27
CA GLU A 20 0.88 -2.89 -14.28
C GLU A 20 -0.42 -3.61 -14.73
N VAL A 21 -1.26 -4.04 -13.78
CA VAL A 21 -2.55 -4.67 -14.07
C VAL A 21 -3.53 -3.69 -14.72
N THR A 22 -3.50 -2.40 -14.35
CA THR A 22 -4.32 -1.38 -15.01
C THR A 22 -3.96 -1.23 -16.49
N THR A 23 -2.66 -1.31 -16.81
CA THR A 23 -2.19 -1.31 -18.20
C THR A 23 -2.64 -2.58 -18.93
N LEU A 24 -2.48 -3.75 -18.32
CA LEU A 24 -2.93 -5.04 -18.87
C LEU A 24 -4.44 -5.06 -19.15
N ALA A 25 -5.24 -4.51 -18.24
CA ALA A 25 -6.70 -4.46 -18.35
C ALA A 25 -7.21 -3.68 -19.57
N ARG A 26 -6.34 -2.90 -20.24
CA ARG A 26 -6.67 -2.20 -21.49
C ARG A 26 -6.59 -3.11 -22.71
N THR A 27 -5.82 -4.20 -22.64
CA THR A 27 -5.55 -5.10 -23.77
C THR A 27 -6.12 -6.49 -23.54
N GLU A 28 -6.23 -6.93 -22.28
CA GLU A 28 -6.73 -8.25 -21.90
C GLU A 28 -7.80 -8.16 -20.81
N GLY A 29 -8.67 -9.17 -20.76
CA GLY A 29 -9.66 -9.29 -19.70
C GLY A 29 -8.98 -9.65 -18.38
N VAL A 30 -9.13 -8.79 -17.37
CA VAL A 30 -8.74 -9.07 -16.00
C VAL A 30 -9.97 -9.40 -15.16
N GLY A 31 -9.79 -10.23 -14.12
CA GLY A 31 -10.89 -10.57 -13.21
C GLY A 31 -11.55 -9.32 -12.60
N PRO A 32 -12.87 -9.31 -12.39
CA PRO A 32 -13.63 -8.10 -12.03
C PRO A 32 -13.26 -7.49 -10.66
N TYR A 33 -12.55 -8.26 -9.83
CA TYR A 33 -12.13 -7.84 -8.49
C TYR A 33 -10.64 -7.54 -8.38
N VAL A 34 -9.81 -7.81 -9.39
CA VAL A 34 -8.35 -7.72 -9.27
C VAL A 34 -7.90 -6.29 -8.96
N LEU A 35 -8.35 -5.32 -9.75
CA LEU A 35 -7.99 -3.90 -9.54
C LEU A 35 -8.55 -3.37 -8.21
N LYS A 36 -9.80 -3.72 -7.87
CA LYS A 36 -10.42 -3.32 -6.59
C LYS A 36 -9.64 -3.90 -5.40
N TYR A 37 -9.20 -5.15 -5.50
CA TYR A 37 -8.43 -5.82 -4.47
C TYR A 37 -7.06 -5.16 -4.28
N LEU A 38 -6.29 -4.94 -5.35
CA LEU A 38 -4.98 -4.27 -5.27
C LEU A 38 -5.09 -2.87 -4.67
N ASN A 39 -6.14 -2.13 -5.02
CA ASN A 39 -6.43 -0.84 -4.46
C ASN A 39 -6.66 -0.89 -2.93
N ARG A 40 -7.57 -1.77 -2.48
CA ARG A 40 -7.88 -1.95 -1.05
C ARG A 40 -6.70 -2.54 -0.26
N LEU A 41 -5.93 -3.45 -0.86
CA LEU A 41 -4.74 -4.04 -0.25
C LEU A 41 -3.68 -2.96 0.02
N SER A 42 -3.49 -2.02 -0.91
CA SER A 42 -2.55 -0.91 -0.70
C SER A 42 -2.94 -0.03 0.50
N ASP A 43 -4.24 0.17 0.74
CA ASP A 43 -4.76 0.90 1.90
C ASP A 43 -4.60 0.09 3.19
N ALA A 44 -4.91 -1.20 3.16
CA ALA A 44 -4.71 -2.10 4.30
C ALA A 44 -3.22 -2.13 4.73
N LEU A 45 -2.29 -2.21 3.78
CA LEU A 45 -0.84 -2.19 4.06
C LEU A 45 -0.40 -0.88 4.74
N PHE A 46 -1.01 0.25 4.41
CA PHE A 46 -0.73 1.52 5.11
C PHE A 46 -1.26 1.53 6.53
N VAL A 47 -2.49 1.05 6.75
CA VAL A 47 -3.07 0.95 8.09
C VAL A 47 -2.27 -0.03 8.95
N MET A 48 -1.87 -1.18 8.38
CA MET A 48 -1.04 -2.15 9.08
C MET A 48 0.34 -1.58 9.44
N ALA A 49 0.96 -0.79 8.57
CA ALA A 49 2.24 -0.14 8.87
C ALA A 49 2.12 0.80 10.09
N ARG A 50 1.07 1.63 10.12
CA ARG A 50 0.78 2.53 11.24
C ARG A 50 0.44 1.77 12.52
N TYR A 51 -0.33 0.69 12.39
CA TYR A 51 -0.68 -0.18 13.52
C TYR A 51 0.56 -0.85 14.10
N GLU A 52 1.48 -1.33 13.27
CA GLU A 52 2.72 -1.93 13.75
C GLU A 52 3.56 -0.90 14.51
N ASN A 53 3.71 0.33 14.00
CA ASN A 53 4.41 1.40 14.71
C ASN A 53 3.75 1.68 16.08
N LEU A 54 2.42 1.73 16.11
CA LEU A 54 1.64 1.90 17.34
C LEU A 54 1.90 0.76 18.35
N GLN A 55 1.97 -0.49 17.90
CA GLN A 55 2.25 -1.63 18.78
C GLN A 55 3.67 -1.61 19.36
N GLN A 56 4.61 -0.91 18.72
CA GLN A 56 5.99 -0.76 19.19
C GLN A 56 6.26 0.57 19.88
N ASP A 57 5.23 1.36 20.19
CA ASP A 57 5.35 2.73 20.72
C ASP A 57 6.27 3.64 19.88
N VAL A 58 6.33 3.38 18.56
CA VAL A 58 7.11 4.20 17.61
C VAL A 58 6.22 5.34 17.10
N PRO A 59 6.66 6.61 17.22
CA PRO A 59 5.90 7.74 16.70
C PRO A 59 5.72 7.69 15.17
N GLU A 60 4.50 7.93 14.70
CA GLU A 60 4.23 8.02 13.27
C GLU A 60 4.68 9.39 12.73
N PRO A 61 5.54 9.45 11.70
CA PRO A 61 5.94 10.71 11.08
C PRO A 61 4.75 11.34 10.35
N LEU A 62 4.21 12.42 10.91
CA LEU A 62 3.15 13.18 10.26
C LEU A 62 3.71 14.04 9.14
N TRP A 63 3.06 14.00 7.98
CA TRP A 63 3.38 14.91 6.89
C TRP A 63 3.15 16.36 7.35
N ARG A 64 4.18 17.20 7.23
CA ARG A 64 4.11 18.64 7.50
C ARG A 64 4.21 19.40 6.17
N PRO A 65 3.16 20.10 5.72
CA PRO A 65 3.26 20.96 4.55
C PRO A 65 4.24 22.09 4.82
N GLY A 66 5.24 22.26 3.94
CA GLY A 66 6.12 23.45 3.93
C GLY A 66 7.26 23.48 4.95
N ALA A 67 7.69 22.33 5.49
CA ALA A 67 8.91 22.22 6.28
C ALA A 67 10.16 22.02 5.40
#